data_AF-A0A1G2YAS3-F1
#
_entry.id   AF-A0A1G2YAS3-F1
#
_cell.length_a   1.000
_cell.length_b   1.000
_cell.length_c   1.000
_cell.angle_alpha   90.00
_cell.angle_beta   90.00
_cell.angle_gamma   90.00
#
_symmetry.space_group_name_H-M   'P 1'
#
loop_
_entity.id
_entity.type
_entity.pdbx_description
1 polymer ?
#
loop_
_entity_poly.entity_id
_entity_poly.type
_entity_poly.pdbx_seq_one_letter_code
_entity_poly.pdbx_strand_id
1 'polypeptide(L)'
;MGPRYFTFTGNVIQFQSLVIRFEDKFVKYGDAMRGKSAYVFLKAFSLKGKETEEFEINKVNEVPSGYETGQAAGNEFEKKLWREFWNYAMGEGSSEAGIKNAQIEAPGTRFVPGVFYTIKIEHDGGIRIDSKKIPDIFKGEKL
;
A
#
# COMPACT_ATOMS: atom_id res chain seq x y z
N MET A 1 -11.46 5.43 -11.07
CA MET A 1 -12.13 5.09 -9.79
C MET A 1 -12.42 6.38 -9.03
N GLY A 2 -13.58 6.48 -8.39
CA GLY A 2 -13.91 7.58 -7.46
C GLY A 2 -13.30 7.37 -6.07
N PRO A 3 -13.38 8.38 -5.18
CA PRO A 3 -12.91 8.25 -3.80
C PRO A 3 -13.67 7.15 -3.04
N ARG A 4 -12.96 6.47 -2.12
CA ARG A 4 -13.56 5.52 -1.18
C ARG A 4 -13.54 6.13 0.22
N TYR A 5 -14.60 5.91 0.96
CA TYR A 5 -14.78 6.48 2.29
C TYR A 5 -14.93 5.38 3.33
N PHE A 6 -14.26 5.57 4.45
CA PHE A 6 -14.30 4.67 5.60
C PHE A 6 -14.53 5.48 6.86
N THR A 7 -15.34 4.95 7.76
CA THR A 7 -15.64 5.60 9.05
C THR A 7 -15.24 4.64 10.15
N PHE A 8 -14.39 5.13 11.05
CA PHE A 8 -13.97 4.39 12.24
C PHE A 8 -14.56 5.05 13.49
N THR A 9 -14.93 4.24 14.49
CA THR A 9 -15.24 4.76 15.83
C THR A 9 -13.99 5.18 16.58
N GLY A 10 -12.88 4.48 16.33
CA GLY A 10 -11.55 4.83 16.84
C GLY A 10 -10.84 5.88 15.97
N ASN A 11 -9.80 6.50 16.53
CA ASN A 11 -8.98 7.47 15.81
C ASN A 11 -7.52 7.08 15.67
N VAL A 12 -7.14 5.88 16.10
CA VAL A 12 -5.85 5.27 15.77
C VAL A 12 -6.10 4.30 14.62
N ILE A 13 -5.72 4.71 13.42
CA ILE A 13 -5.99 3.95 12.20
C ILE A 13 -4.64 3.52 11.61
N GLN A 14 -4.57 2.24 11.26
CA GLN A 14 -3.42 1.61 10.62
C GLN A 14 -3.79 1.21 9.20
N PHE A 15 -2.81 1.24 8.31
CA PHE A 15 -2.95 0.83 6.93
C PHE A 15 -2.05 -0.37 6.68
N GLN A 16 -2.64 -1.55 6.53
CA GLN A 16 -1.90 -2.74 6.17
C GLN A 16 -1.53 -2.71 4.69
N SER A 17 -0.27 -2.99 4.39
CA SER A 17 0.22 -3.12 3.03
C SER A 17 1.17 -4.29 2.85
N LEU A 18 1.12 -4.90 1.66
CA LEU A 18 2.19 -5.76 1.16
C LEU A 18 3.28 -4.89 0.55
N VAL A 19 4.54 -5.16 0.89
CA VAL A 19 5.70 -4.42 0.41
C VAL A 19 6.68 -5.40 -0.22
N ILE A 20 7.06 -5.16 -1.47
CA ILE A 20 8.11 -5.91 -2.18
C ILE A 20 9.25 -4.96 -2.50
N ARG A 21 10.46 -5.30 -2.09
CA ARG A 21 11.69 -4.56 -2.41
C ARG A 21 12.48 -5.39 -3.41
N PHE A 22 12.87 -4.79 -4.53
CA PHE A 22 13.63 -5.47 -5.58
C PHE A 22 15.14 -5.32 -5.39
N GLU A 23 15.93 -6.20 -6.01
CA GLU A 23 17.39 -6.04 -6.05
C GLU A 23 17.82 -4.82 -6.87
N ASP A 24 18.84 -4.10 -6.39
CA ASP A 24 19.35 -2.87 -7.00
C ASP A 24 19.80 -3.05 -8.47
N LYS A 25 20.23 -4.26 -8.84
CA LYS A 25 20.65 -4.60 -10.21
C LYS A 25 19.51 -4.45 -11.21
N PHE A 26 18.27 -4.73 -10.78
CA PHE A 26 17.09 -4.62 -11.62
C PHE A 26 16.51 -3.20 -11.69
N VAL A 27 16.87 -2.34 -10.73
CA VAL A 27 16.54 -0.90 -10.73
C VAL A 27 17.35 -0.16 -11.79
N LYS A 28 18.60 -0.59 -12.06
CA LYS A 28 19.54 0.08 -12.98
C LYS A 28 19.19 -0.03 -14.47
N TYR A 29 18.39 -1.03 -14.87
CA TYR A 29 18.05 -1.27 -16.28
C TYR A 29 16.79 -0.55 -16.77
N GLY A 30 16.21 0.35 -15.95
CA GLY A 30 15.10 1.20 -16.38
C GLY A 30 13.77 0.48 -16.57
N ASP A 31 13.60 -0.72 -15.99
CA ASP A 31 12.30 -1.39 -15.94
C ASP A 31 11.37 -0.55 -15.05
N ALA A 32 10.39 0.10 -15.66
CA ALA A 32 9.49 1.05 -15.02
C ALA A 32 8.72 0.46 -13.81
N MET A 33 8.59 -0.88 -13.75
CA MET A 33 7.95 -1.58 -12.63
C MET A 33 8.92 -2.00 -11.52
N ARG A 34 10.23 -1.96 -11.78
CA ARG A 34 11.29 -2.30 -10.81
C ARG A 34 11.95 -1.06 -10.23
N GLY A 35 11.17 0.02 -10.11
CA GLY A 35 11.43 1.05 -9.10
C GLY A 35 11.61 0.38 -7.74
N LYS A 36 12.45 0.96 -6.87
CA LYS A 36 13.03 0.33 -5.67
C LYS A 36 12.08 -0.53 -4.81
N SER A 37 10.76 -0.30 -4.82
CA SER A 37 9.76 -1.14 -4.15
C SER A 37 8.37 -1.05 -4.80
N ALA A 38 7.54 -2.08 -4.61
CA ALA A 38 6.12 -2.14 -5.00
C ALA A 38 5.22 -2.40 -3.78
N TYR A 39 3.98 -1.87 -3.80
CA TYR A 39 3.12 -1.78 -2.62
C TYR A 39 1.67 -2.10 -2.92
N VAL A 40 1.01 -2.82 -2.02
CA VAL A 40 -0.44 -3.03 -2.10
C VAL A 40 -1.07 -2.72 -0.76
N PHE A 41 -1.92 -1.70 -0.69
CA PHE A 41 -2.75 -1.48 0.48
C PHE A 41 -3.87 -2.51 0.53
N LEU A 42 -3.90 -3.33 1.58
CA LEU A 42 -4.88 -4.39 1.76
C LEU A 42 -6.08 -3.91 2.56
N LYS A 43 -5.85 -3.28 3.71
CA LYS A 43 -6.92 -2.84 4.60
C LYS A 43 -6.52 -1.62 5.42
N ALA A 44 -7.51 -0.83 5.80
CA ALA A 44 -7.40 0.12 6.89
C ALA A 44 -8.11 -0.46 8.12
N PHE A 45 -7.51 -0.35 9.30
CA PHE A 45 -8.09 -0.94 10.51
C PHE A 45 -7.78 -0.13 11.78
N SER A 46 -8.66 -0.24 12.77
CA SER A 46 -8.50 0.33 14.11
C SER A 46 -8.61 -0.80 15.13
N LEU A 47 -7.49 -1.14 15.77
CA LEU A 47 -7.44 -2.21 16.77
C LEU A 47 -8.12 -1.78 18.07
N LYS A 48 -9.12 -2.57 18.49
CA LYS A 48 -9.81 -2.37 19.78
C LYS A 48 -10.23 -3.71 20.40
N GLY A 49 -9.31 -4.68 20.37
CA GLY A 49 -9.59 -6.04 20.83
C GLY A 49 -10.75 -6.66 20.06
N LYS A 50 -11.82 -7.06 20.77
CA LYS A 50 -13.04 -7.64 20.17
C LYS A 50 -13.82 -6.65 19.29
N GLU A 51 -13.61 -5.35 19.47
CA GLU A 51 -14.28 -4.28 18.71
C GLU A 51 -13.38 -3.75 17.58
N THR A 52 -12.45 -4.57 17.08
CA THR A 52 -11.58 -4.16 15.97
C THR A 52 -12.42 -3.88 14.73
N GLU A 53 -12.22 -2.69 14.16
CA GLU A 53 -12.85 -2.27 12.91
C GLU A 53 -11.85 -2.45 11.78
N GLU A 54 -12.26 -3.09 10.69
CA GLU A 54 -11.43 -3.24 9.50
C GLU A 54 -12.22 -2.95 8.23
N PHE A 55 -11.56 -2.32 7.27
CA PHE A 55 -12.09 -2.02 5.95
C PHE A 55 -11.11 -2.48 4.88
N GLU A 56 -11.59 -3.32 3.97
CA GLU A 56 -10.79 -3.83 2.86
C GLU A 56 -10.61 -2.74 1.78
N ILE A 57 -9.36 -2.59 1.33
CA ILE A 57 -8.96 -1.70 0.24
C ILE A 57 -8.71 -2.54 -1.02
N ASN A 58 -7.93 -3.60 -0.92
CA ASN A 58 -7.74 -4.59 -1.99
C ASN A 58 -7.71 -5.99 -1.38
N LYS A 59 -8.14 -6.98 -2.16
CA LYS A 59 -8.07 -8.38 -1.78
C LYS A 59 -6.64 -8.90 -1.88
N VAL A 60 -6.33 -9.83 -0.97
CA VAL A 60 -5.09 -10.61 -1.03
C VAL A 60 -5.14 -11.50 -2.28
N ASN A 61 -4.01 -11.61 -3.00
CA ASN A 61 -3.85 -12.41 -4.23
C ASN A 61 -4.59 -11.89 -5.47
N GLU A 62 -5.13 -10.68 -5.44
CA GLU A 62 -5.65 -9.98 -6.63
C GLU A 62 -4.68 -8.87 -7.07
N VAL A 63 -4.69 -8.54 -8.37
CA VAL A 63 -3.96 -7.36 -8.85
C VAL A 63 -4.66 -6.12 -8.30
N PRO A 64 -3.95 -5.22 -7.61
CA PRO A 64 -4.59 -4.04 -7.04
C PRO A 64 -5.06 -3.10 -8.15
N SER A 65 -6.28 -2.61 -8.03
CA SER A 65 -6.91 -1.68 -8.99
C SER A 65 -6.08 -0.43 -9.33
N GLY A 66 -5.18 0.01 -8.44
CA GLY A 66 -4.28 1.15 -8.68
C GLY A 66 -3.09 0.85 -9.61
N TYR A 67 -2.76 -0.42 -9.79
CA TYR A 67 -1.71 -0.89 -10.70
C TYR A 67 -2.26 -1.35 -12.05
N GLU A 68 -3.58 -1.35 -12.23
CA GLU A 68 -4.24 -1.62 -13.52
C GLU A 68 -4.03 -0.44 -14.48
N THR A 69 -2.80 -0.21 -14.96
CA THR A 69 -2.54 0.81 -15.96
C THR A 69 -3.09 0.37 -17.32
N GLY A 70 -4.01 1.14 -17.88
CA GLY A 70 -4.74 0.84 -19.12
C GLY A 70 -3.92 0.76 -20.42
N GLN A 71 -2.58 0.81 -20.36
CA GLN A 71 -1.70 0.63 -21.53
C GLN A 71 -0.47 -0.23 -21.21
N ALA A 72 -0.71 -1.43 -20.70
CA ALA A 72 0.06 -2.62 -21.04
C ALA A 72 -0.78 -3.80 -20.56
N ALA A 73 -1.02 -4.74 -21.46
CA ALA A 73 -1.75 -5.96 -21.16
C ALA A 73 -1.30 -6.58 -19.83
N GLY A 74 -2.23 -7.20 -19.11
CA GLY A 74 -1.96 -7.89 -17.85
C GLY A 74 -0.67 -8.70 -17.91
N ASN A 75 0.37 -8.15 -17.32
CA ASN A 75 1.70 -8.73 -17.32
C ASN A 75 1.62 -9.95 -16.39
N GLU A 76 1.73 -11.16 -16.94
CA GLU A 76 1.68 -12.39 -16.14
C GLU A 76 2.67 -12.35 -14.98
N PHE A 77 3.80 -11.64 -15.17
CA PHE A 77 4.77 -11.36 -14.13
C PHE A 77 4.15 -10.65 -12.92
N GLU A 78 3.39 -9.56 -13.13
CA GLU A 78 2.78 -8.80 -12.04
C GLU A 78 1.67 -9.60 -11.34
N LYS A 79 0.83 -10.29 -12.11
CA LYS A 79 -0.18 -11.20 -11.56
C LYS A 79 0.47 -12.31 -10.72
N LYS A 80 1.57 -12.88 -11.19
CA LYS A 80 2.36 -13.88 -10.45
C LYS A 80 2.98 -13.25 -9.21
N LEU A 81 3.54 -12.05 -9.33
CA LEU A 81 4.16 -11.32 -8.22
C LEU A 81 3.21 -11.19 -7.04
N TRP A 82 1.97 -10.77 -7.30
CA TRP A 82 0.97 -10.56 -6.25
C TRP A 82 0.38 -11.85 -5.70
N ARG A 83 0.14 -12.87 -6.53
CA ARG A 83 -0.37 -14.19 -6.08
C ARG A 83 0.65 -14.95 -5.23
N GLU A 84 1.93 -14.85 -5.59
CA GLU A 84 3.01 -15.58 -4.95
C GLU A 84 3.65 -14.77 -3.81
N PHE A 85 3.07 -13.60 -3.45
CA PHE A 85 3.64 -12.69 -2.45
C PHE A 85 4.05 -13.41 -1.16
N TRP A 86 3.17 -14.28 -0.63
CA TRP A 86 3.44 -15.01 0.61
C TRP A 86 4.58 -15.99 0.48
N ASN A 87 4.74 -16.63 -0.68
CA ASN A 87 5.87 -17.51 -0.95
C ASN A 87 7.17 -16.68 -0.97
N TYR A 88 7.16 -15.52 -1.60
CA TYR A 88 8.30 -14.59 -1.56
C TYR A 88 8.61 -14.08 -0.15
N ALA A 89 7.60 -13.80 0.67
CA ALA A 89 7.77 -13.36 2.05
C ALA A 89 8.38 -14.45 2.95
N MET A 90 8.15 -15.73 2.61
CA MET A 90 8.81 -16.87 3.25
C MET A 90 10.19 -17.21 2.65
N GLY A 91 10.62 -16.47 1.62
CA GLY A 91 11.91 -16.62 0.94
C GLY A 91 11.89 -17.50 -0.30
N GLU A 92 10.79 -18.18 -0.61
CA GLU A 92 10.65 -19.09 -1.74
C GLU A 92 10.56 -18.32 -3.06
N GLY A 93 11.38 -18.66 -4.06
CA GLY A 93 11.34 -18.04 -5.40
C GLY A 93 11.71 -16.55 -5.47
N SER A 94 12.08 -15.94 -4.34
CA SER A 94 12.39 -14.51 -4.22
C SER A 94 13.58 -14.09 -5.09
N SER A 95 14.67 -14.86 -5.08
CA SER A 95 15.88 -14.62 -5.87
C SER A 95 15.62 -14.65 -7.38
N GLU A 96 14.86 -15.63 -7.87
CA GLU A 96 14.50 -15.76 -9.30
C GLU A 96 13.62 -14.60 -9.78
N ALA A 97 12.74 -14.11 -8.91
CA ALA A 97 11.89 -12.95 -9.16
C ALA A 97 12.62 -11.61 -9.00
N GLY A 98 13.89 -11.61 -8.57
CA GLY A 98 14.67 -10.41 -8.30
C GLY A 98 14.20 -9.62 -7.07
N ILE A 99 13.55 -10.30 -6.12
CA ILE A 99 13.03 -9.76 -4.89
C ILE A 99 14.11 -9.87 -3.81
N LYS A 100 14.46 -8.73 -3.23
CA LYS A 100 15.38 -8.62 -2.09
C LYS A 100 14.67 -8.88 -0.76
N ASN A 101 13.42 -8.44 -0.63
CA ASN A 101 12.60 -8.60 0.57
C ASN A 101 11.11 -8.49 0.18
N ALA A 102 10.27 -9.33 0.77
CA ALA A 102 8.82 -9.15 0.79
C ALA A 102 8.30 -9.20 2.24
N GLN A 103 7.48 -8.23 2.63
CA GLN A 103 6.97 -8.12 4.01
C GLN A 103 5.63 -7.40 4.10
N ILE A 104 4.95 -7.56 5.24
CA ILE A 104 3.80 -6.72 5.60
C ILE A 104 4.28 -5.52 6.41
N GLU A 105 3.80 -4.35 6.03
CA GLU A 105 3.89 -3.15 6.86
C GLU A 105 2.48 -2.70 7.28
N ALA A 106 2.35 -2.15 8.48
CA ALA A 106 1.07 -1.65 9.00
C ALA A 106 1.24 -0.32 9.75
N PRO A 107 1.80 0.72 9.10
CA PRO A 107 1.94 2.04 9.72
C PRO A 107 0.58 2.59 10.11
N GLY A 108 0.53 3.27 11.25
CA GLY A 108 -0.65 3.97 11.70
C GLY A 108 -0.31 5.19 12.50
N THR A 109 -1.32 6.03 12.69
CA THR A 109 -1.20 7.23 13.50
C THR A 109 -2.55 7.57 14.11
N ARG A 110 -2.55 8.60 14.95
CA ARG A 110 -3.77 9.19 15.49
C ARG A 110 -4.30 10.27 14.53
N PHE A 111 -5.52 10.05 14.04
CA PHE A 111 -6.25 10.96 13.17
C PHE A 111 -7.08 11.92 14.00
N VAL A 112 -7.00 13.22 13.71
CA VAL A 112 -7.80 14.24 14.41
C VAL A 112 -8.55 15.11 13.40
N PRO A 113 -9.73 15.64 13.78
CA PRO A 113 -10.49 16.53 12.92
C PRO A 113 -9.68 17.76 12.47
N GLY A 114 -9.95 18.25 11.27
CA GLY A 114 -9.30 19.47 10.75
C GLY A 114 -7.89 19.26 10.18
N VAL A 115 -7.44 18.01 10.05
CA VAL A 115 -6.11 17.65 9.55
C VAL A 115 -6.22 16.78 8.30
N PHE A 116 -5.43 17.10 7.28
CA PHE A 116 -5.25 16.30 6.09
C PHE A 116 -4.02 15.42 6.24
N TYR A 117 -4.18 14.12 6.02
CA TYR A 117 -3.11 13.14 6.12
C TYR A 117 -2.72 12.64 4.73
N THR A 118 -1.44 12.41 4.51
CA THR A 118 -0.92 11.86 3.26
C THR A 118 -0.03 10.68 3.57
N ILE A 119 -0.43 9.51 3.07
CA ILE A 119 0.44 8.33 3.09
C ILE A 119 1.43 8.49 1.95
N LYS A 120 2.73 8.45 2.28
CA LYS A 120 3.83 8.51 1.32
C LYS A 120 4.58 7.21 1.34
N ILE A 121 4.90 6.77 0.13
CA ILE A 121 5.79 5.66 -0.13
C ILE A 121 7.18 6.24 -0.32
N GLU A 122 8.10 5.84 0.55
CA GLU A 122 9.49 6.27 0.51
C GLU A 122 10.28 5.42 -0.49
N HIS A 123 11.39 5.97 -0.96
CA HIS A 123 12.20 5.34 -2.00
C HIS A 123 12.83 4.01 -1.60
N ASP A 124 12.93 3.70 -0.31
CA ASP A 124 13.66 2.54 0.22
C ASP A 124 12.76 1.36 0.61
N GLY A 125 11.45 1.48 0.44
CA GLY A 125 10.52 0.50 0.95
C GLY A 125 9.63 1.02 2.08
N GLY A 126 10.00 2.09 2.77
CA GLY A 126 9.26 2.57 3.92
C GLY A 126 7.92 3.24 3.56
N ILE A 127 6.99 3.22 4.52
CA ILE A 127 5.76 4.01 4.44
C ILE A 127 5.74 5.03 5.57
N ARG A 128 5.39 6.27 5.22
CA ARG A 128 5.29 7.39 6.15
C ARG A 128 3.92 8.05 6.07
N ILE A 129 3.40 8.51 7.20
CA ILE A 129 2.16 9.27 7.26
C ILE A 129 2.50 10.72 7.62
N ASP A 130 2.37 11.62 6.64
CA ASP A 130 2.52 13.05 6.85
C ASP A 130 1.17 13.66 7.24
N SER A 131 1.20 14.70 8.08
CA SER A 131 0.01 15.47 8.45
C SER A 131 0.21 16.94 8.11
N LYS A 132 -0.86 17.58 7.63
CA LYS A 132 -0.92 19.02 7.40
C LYS A 132 -2.29 19.54 7.82
N LYS A 133 -2.38 20.79 8.25
CA LYS A 133 -3.69 21.44 8.45
C LYS A 133 -4.47 21.40 7.14
N ILE A 134 -5.79 21.18 7.22
CA ILE A 134 -6.65 21.24 6.03
C ILE A 134 -6.48 22.62 5.40
N PRO A 135 -6.04 22.71 4.13
CA PRO A 135 -5.94 23.99 3.44
C PRO A 135 -7.30 24.68 3.39
N ASP A 136 -7.32 26.01 3.49
CA ASP A 136 -8.57 26.79 3.52
C ASP A 136 -9.47 26.55 2.30
N ILE A 137 -8.91 26.09 1.17
CA ILE A 137 -9.66 25.74 -0.04
C ILE A 137 -10.64 24.57 0.15
N PHE A 138 -10.41 23.71 1.15
CA PHE A 138 -11.31 22.60 1.49
C PHE A 138 -12.30 22.97 2.61
N LYS A 139 -12.28 24.21 3.14
CA LYS A 139 -13.28 24.66 4.12
C LYS A 139 -14.64 24.81 3.44
N GLY A 140 -15.57 23.91 3.76
CA GLY A 140 -16.94 23.95 3.26
C GLY A 140 -17.25 22.89 2.19
N GLU A 141 -16.26 22.14 1.72
CA GLU A 141 -16.54 20.92 0.97
C GLU A 141 -17.14 19.86 1.90
N LYS A 142 -18.27 19.28 1.48
CA LYS A 142 -18.77 18.04 2.08
C LYS A 142 -18.02 16.89 1.44
N LEU A 143 -17.02 16.36 2.15
CA LEU A 143 -16.35 15.11 1.80
C LEU A 143 -17.27 13.92 2.05
#